data_AF-A0A2D5PTE3-F1
#
_entry.id   AF-A0A2D5PTE3-F1
#
_cell.length_a   1.000
_cell.length_b   1.000
_cell.length_c   1.000
_cell.angle_alpha   90.00
_cell.angle_beta   90.00
_cell.angle_gamma   90.00
#
_symmetry.space_group_name_H-M   'P 1'
#
loop_
_entity.id
_entity.type
_entity.pdbx_description
1 polymer ?
#
loop_
_entity_poly.entity_id
_entity_poly.type
_entity_poly.pdbx_seq_one_letter_code
_entity_poly.pdbx_strand_id
1 'polypeptide(L)'
;MTYKGSLVATYKLAEYIIDSLQIELPNRKANKKWHKIFYGEEGYFENHNLSSNDQKNKIIASKKILRNAKLNSLLQLDMSNKKSKKLVAKIQRHLQQKMSYNDVKLRLVVKYEVNGKEQSANVDLIYDKFHKPKEEVIFSTLIQPIQIKSIIDGAIIKK
;
A
#
# COMPACT_ATOMS: atom_id res chain seq x y z
N MET A 1 -10.57 9.48 22.28
CA MET A 1 -10.32 8.46 21.24
C MET A 1 -9.72 9.15 20.02
N THR A 2 -8.56 8.72 19.52
CA THR A 2 -7.93 9.33 18.33
C THR A 2 -8.22 8.47 17.10
N TYR A 3 -8.25 9.11 15.92
CA TYR A 3 -8.47 8.43 14.64
C TYR A 3 -7.59 7.16 14.47
N LYS A 4 -6.29 7.31 14.67
CA LYS A 4 -5.31 6.21 14.56
C LYS A 4 -5.52 5.12 15.61
N GLY A 5 -5.97 5.50 16.81
CA GLY A 5 -6.33 4.55 17.85
C GLY A 5 -7.54 3.70 17.46
N SER A 6 -8.58 4.34 16.92
CA SER A 6 -9.78 3.64 16.41
C SER A 6 -9.43 2.66 15.30
N LEU A 7 -8.59 3.07 14.34
CA LEU A 7 -8.18 2.19 13.23
C LEU A 7 -7.47 0.93 13.75
N VAL A 8 -6.51 1.07 14.68
CA VAL A 8 -5.82 -0.07 15.28
C VAL A 8 -6.77 -0.97 16.06
N ALA A 9 -7.73 -0.39 16.79
CA ALA A 9 -8.74 -1.16 17.52
C ALA A 9 -9.64 -1.96 16.57
N THR A 10 -10.06 -1.37 15.44
CA THR A 10 -10.87 -2.04 14.42
C THR A 10 -10.13 -3.24 13.82
N TYR A 11 -8.84 -3.12 13.50
CA TYR A 11 -8.05 -4.26 13.02
C TYR A 11 -7.97 -5.38 14.05
N LYS A 12 -7.66 -5.05 15.31
CA LYS A 12 -7.60 -6.04 16.40
C LYS A 12 -8.93 -6.74 16.63
N LEU A 13 -10.04 -6.00 16.56
CA LEU A 13 -11.38 -6.56 16.68
C LEU A 13 -11.68 -7.51 15.52
N ALA A 14 -11.35 -7.13 14.28
CA ALA A 14 -11.54 -7.97 13.12
C ALA A 14 -10.71 -9.27 13.20
N GLU A 15 -9.45 -9.18 13.62
CA GLU A 15 -8.59 -10.35 13.89
C GLU A 15 -9.20 -11.25 14.97
N TYR A 16 -9.64 -10.68 16.10
CA TYR A 16 -10.27 -11.44 17.18
C TYR A 16 -11.55 -12.16 16.72
N ILE A 17 -12.42 -11.51 15.95
CA ILE A 17 -13.65 -12.13 15.44
C ILE A 17 -13.30 -13.34 14.55
N ILE A 18 -12.30 -13.19 13.66
CA ILE A 18 -11.90 -14.25 12.73
C ILE A 18 -11.24 -15.42 13.46
N ASP A 19 -10.32 -15.12 14.37
CA ASP A 19 -9.46 -16.14 14.97
C ASP A 19 -10.10 -16.80 16.20
N SER A 20 -10.94 -16.08 16.95
CA SER A 20 -11.46 -16.53 18.26
C SER A 20 -12.93 -16.94 18.26
N LEU A 21 -13.79 -16.32 17.44
CA LEU A 21 -15.23 -16.57 17.53
C LEU A 21 -15.70 -17.77 16.69
N GLN A 22 -14.87 -18.31 15.78
CA GLN A 22 -15.23 -19.43 14.88
C GLN A 22 -16.59 -19.22 14.16
N ILE A 23 -17.00 -17.97 13.94
CA ILE A 23 -18.25 -17.63 13.26
C ILE A 23 -17.99 -17.59 11.76
N GLU A 24 -18.91 -18.17 10.98
CA GLU A 24 -18.90 -18.01 9.53
C GLU A 24 -19.31 -16.57 9.16
N LEU A 25 -18.32 -15.76 8.79
CA LEU A 25 -18.57 -14.40 8.31
C LEU A 25 -18.91 -14.40 6.83
N PRO A 26 -19.85 -13.55 6.39
CA PRO A 26 -20.16 -13.41 4.96
C PRO A 26 -18.91 -12.96 4.20
N ASN A 27 -18.60 -13.66 3.11
CA ASN A 27 -17.47 -13.30 2.25
C ASN A 27 -17.76 -12.03 1.44
N ARG A 28 -17.48 -10.86 2.04
CA ARG A 28 -17.64 -9.55 1.39
C ARG A 28 -16.47 -9.18 0.47
N LYS A 29 -15.37 -9.95 0.48
CA LYS A 29 -14.17 -9.69 -0.34
C LYS A 29 -14.42 -9.80 -1.84
N ALA A 30 -15.44 -10.54 -2.27
CA ALA A 30 -15.84 -10.66 -3.67
C ALA A 30 -17.03 -9.74 -4.04
N ASN A 31 -17.60 -9.00 -3.08
CA ASN A 31 -18.85 -8.28 -3.27
C ASN A 31 -18.62 -6.91 -3.91
N LYS A 32 -18.95 -6.79 -5.20
CA LYS A 32 -18.81 -5.54 -5.98
C LYS A 32 -19.57 -4.35 -5.38
N LYS A 33 -20.77 -4.56 -4.82
CA LYS A 33 -21.54 -3.47 -4.19
C LYS A 33 -20.81 -2.93 -2.98
N TRP A 34 -20.24 -3.82 -2.18
CA TRP A 34 -19.44 -3.46 -1.01
C TRP A 34 -18.19 -2.68 -1.41
N HIS A 35 -17.44 -3.17 -2.41
CA HIS A 35 -16.30 -2.44 -2.95
C HIS A 35 -16.67 -1.04 -3.44
N LYS A 36 -17.81 -0.87 -4.12
CA LYS A 36 -18.26 0.42 -4.63
C LYS A 36 -18.56 1.44 -3.51
N ILE A 37 -19.08 1.00 -2.37
CA ILE A 37 -19.42 1.88 -1.24
C ILE A 37 -18.16 2.47 -0.59
N PHE A 38 -17.10 1.68 -0.47
CA PHE A 38 -15.87 2.08 0.22
C PHE A 38 -14.73 2.48 -0.73
N TYR A 39 -14.97 2.49 -2.04
CA TYR A 39 -13.93 2.79 -3.02
C TYR A 39 -13.44 4.23 -2.88
N GLY A 40 -12.14 4.41 -2.63
CA GLY A 40 -11.56 5.75 -2.46
C GLY A 40 -11.61 6.29 -1.03
N GLU A 41 -12.31 5.60 -0.13
CA GLU A 41 -12.27 5.90 1.30
C GLU A 41 -10.92 5.50 1.92
N GLU A 42 -10.60 6.10 3.05
CA GLU A 42 -9.33 5.84 3.74
C GLU A 42 -9.22 4.35 4.14
N GLY A 43 -8.03 3.78 3.98
CA GLY A 43 -7.76 2.38 4.27
C GLY A 43 -8.21 1.43 3.15
N TYR A 44 -9.05 1.86 2.19
CA TYR A 44 -9.49 0.97 1.13
C TYR A 44 -8.30 0.50 0.27
N PHE A 45 -7.45 1.40 -0.19
CA PHE A 45 -6.33 1.06 -1.08
C PHE A 45 -5.18 0.37 -0.36
N GLU A 46 -5.09 0.47 0.96
CA GLU A 46 -4.19 -0.31 1.78
C GLU A 46 -4.64 -1.79 1.82
N ASN A 47 -5.94 -2.05 1.91
CA ASN A 47 -6.48 -3.43 1.98
C ASN A 47 -6.84 -4.05 0.62
N HIS A 48 -7.10 -3.24 -0.40
CA HIS A 48 -7.62 -3.68 -1.70
C HIS A 48 -6.85 -3.07 -2.87
N ASN A 49 -6.90 -3.73 -4.04
CA ASN A 49 -6.33 -3.19 -5.27
C ASN A 49 -7.32 -2.25 -5.95
N LEU A 50 -6.80 -1.47 -6.92
CA LEU A 50 -7.61 -0.60 -7.77
C LEU A 50 -8.60 -1.41 -8.61
N SER A 51 -9.73 -0.78 -8.90
CA SER A 51 -10.65 -1.28 -9.93
C SER A 51 -9.97 -1.21 -11.30
N SER A 52 -10.28 -2.15 -12.19
CA SER A 52 -9.75 -2.18 -13.56
C SER A 52 -10.08 -0.92 -14.36
N ASN A 53 -11.16 -0.23 -13.99
CA ASN A 53 -11.67 0.95 -14.70
C ASN A 53 -11.35 2.26 -13.96
N ASP A 54 -10.41 2.25 -13.01
CA ASP A 54 -10.00 3.47 -12.31
C ASP A 54 -9.21 4.38 -13.26
N GLN A 55 -9.78 5.55 -13.57
CA GLN A 55 -9.16 6.54 -14.44
C GLN A 55 -8.21 7.48 -13.69
N LYS A 56 -8.31 7.53 -12.36
CA LYS A 56 -7.63 8.50 -11.50
C LYS A 56 -6.36 7.89 -10.89
N ASN A 57 -6.47 6.69 -10.33
CA ASN A 57 -5.37 6.00 -9.66
C ASN A 57 -4.71 4.99 -10.58
N LYS A 58 -3.44 4.67 -10.36
CA LYS A 58 -2.66 3.77 -11.23
C LYS A 58 -1.96 2.68 -10.45
N ILE A 59 -1.95 1.46 -11.02
CA ILE A 59 -1.07 0.39 -10.59
C ILE A 59 0.24 0.55 -11.38
N ILE A 60 1.32 0.86 -10.68
CA ILE A 60 2.65 1.08 -11.28
C ILE A 60 3.40 -0.23 -11.47
N ALA A 61 3.26 -1.16 -10.53
CA ALA A 61 3.87 -2.47 -10.59
C ALA A 61 3.06 -3.48 -9.79
N SER A 62 3.13 -4.75 -10.21
CA SER A 62 2.48 -5.88 -9.53
C SER A 62 3.41 -7.09 -9.51
N LYS A 63 3.39 -7.85 -8.42
CA LYS A 63 4.10 -9.14 -8.26
C LYS A 63 5.60 -9.08 -8.65
N LYS A 64 6.30 -8.01 -8.27
CA LYS A 64 7.72 -7.81 -8.58
C LYS A 64 8.62 -8.28 -7.43
N ILE A 65 9.66 -9.03 -7.75
CA ILE A 65 10.70 -9.40 -6.80
C ILE A 65 11.66 -8.21 -6.68
N LEU A 66 11.88 -7.76 -5.45
CA LEU A 66 12.88 -6.76 -5.07
C LEU A 66 14.08 -7.49 -4.46
N ARG A 67 15.18 -6.77 -4.16
CA ARG A 67 16.43 -7.40 -3.69
C ARG A 67 16.25 -8.30 -2.45
N ASN A 68 15.40 -7.89 -1.51
CA ASN A 68 15.19 -8.59 -0.24
C ASN A 68 13.72 -8.59 0.22
N ALA A 69 12.80 -8.39 -0.73
CA ALA A 69 11.37 -8.34 -0.45
C ALA A 69 10.58 -8.70 -1.72
N LYS A 70 9.32 -9.11 -1.55
CA LYS A 70 8.41 -9.27 -2.68
C LYS A 70 7.34 -8.17 -2.65
N LEU A 71 7.27 -7.41 -3.74
CA LEU A 71 6.24 -6.39 -3.94
C LEU A 71 5.00 -7.05 -4.56
N ASN A 72 3.88 -7.04 -3.83
CA ASN A 72 2.59 -7.49 -4.35
C ASN A 72 1.99 -6.45 -5.29
N SER A 73 1.94 -5.18 -4.87
CA SER A 73 1.53 -4.07 -5.71
C SER A 73 2.15 -2.74 -5.28
N LEU A 74 2.40 -1.86 -6.25
CA LEU A 74 2.69 -0.45 -6.03
C LEU A 74 1.60 0.37 -6.69
N LEU A 75 0.89 1.16 -5.87
CA LEU A 75 -0.18 2.04 -6.31
C LEU A 75 0.29 3.49 -6.26
N GLN A 76 -0.11 4.26 -7.26
CA GLN A 76 -0.01 5.72 -7.27
C GLN A 76 -1.42 6.29 -7.19
N LEU A 77 -1.71 6.97 -6.10
CA LEU A 77 -3.03 7.51 -5.76
C LEU A 77 -3.04 9.03 -5.90
N ASP A 78 -4.09 9.56 -6.52
CA ASP A 78 -4.28 11.00 -6.63
C ASP A 78 -4.99 11.53 -5.40
N MET A 79 -4.30 12.40 -4.65
CA MET A 79 -4.85 13.05 -3.47
C MET A 79 -5.84 14.16 -3.88
N SER A 80 -6.90 14.34 -3.10
CA SER A 80 -7.97 15.32 -3.36
C SER A 80 -7.45 16.76 -3.54
N ASN A 81 -6.30 17.10 -2.95
CA ASN A 81 -5.71 18.43 -3.03
C ASN A 81 -4.89 18.72 -4.32
N LYS A 82 -4.77 17.76 -5.26
CA LYS A 82 -4.04 17.83 -6.55
C LYS A 82 -2.54 18.26 -6.50
N LYS A 83 -2.03 18.69 -5.33
CA LYS A 83 -0.65 19.15 -5.14
C LYS A 83 0.31 18.02 -4.79
N SER A 84 -0.21 16.84 -4.51
CA SER A 84 0.59 15.66 -4.16
C SER A 84 -0.09 14.39 -4.65
N LYS A 85 0.72 13.36 -4.85
CA LYS A 85 0.24 11.99 -5.04
C LYS A 85 0.76 11.13 -3.90
N LYS A 86 0.08 10.04 -3.58
CA LYS A 86 0.52 9.06 -2.59
C LYS A 86 1.00 7.80 -3.29
N LEU A 87 2.19 7.32 -2.94
CA LEU A 87 2.59 5.96 -3.28
C LEU A 87 2.22 5.03 -2.14
N VAL A 88 1.62 3.89 -2.47
CA VAL A 88 1.30 2.82 -1.54
C VAL A 88 1.90 1.53 -2.08
N ALA A 89 2.94 1.04 -1.43
CA ALA A 89 3.56 -0.24 -1.72
C ALA A 89 3.04 -1.29 -0.75
N LYS A 90 2.54 -2.39 -1.30
CA LYS A 90 2.12 -3.58 -0.56
C LYS A 90 3.20 -4.63 -0.69
N ILE A 91 3.93 -4.86 0.39
CA ILE A 91 5.00 -5.84 0.45
C ILE A 91 4.45 -7.12 1.07
N GLN A 92 4.76 -8.29 0.48
CA GLN A 92 4.39 -9.56 1.09
C GLN A 92 4.98 -9.65 2.49
N ARG A 93 4.15 -9.97 3.47
CA ARG A 93 4.59 -10.19 4.85
C ARG A 93 5.51 -11.40 4.89
N HIS A 94 6.77 -11.19 5.25
CA HIS A 94 7.72 -12.26 5.53
C HIS A 94 7.80 -12.46 7.05
N LEU A 95 7.39 -13.63 7.55
CA LEU A 95 7.39 -13.98 8.98
C LEU A 95 8.81 -14.07 9.60
N GLN A 96 9.87 -14.07 8.78
CA GLN A 96 11.24 -14.39 9.20
C GLN A 96 12.21 -13.19 9.35
N GLN A 97 11.74 -11.94 9.37
CA GLN A 97 12.63 -10.80 9.58
C GLN A 97 12.86 -10.54 11.08
N LYS A 98 14.11 -10.70 11.54
CA LYS A 98 14.58 -10.30 12.89
C LYS A 98 14.47 -8.78 13.16
N MET A 99 14.11 -7.98 12.15
CA MET A 99 14.09 -6.53 12.21
C MET A 99 12.66 -6.00 12.18
N SER A 100 12.36 -5.08 13.10
CA SER A 100 11.07 -4.41 13.17
C SER A 100 10.85 -3.52 11.95
N TYR A 101 9.65 -3.57 11.35
CA TYR A 101 9.30 -2.69 10.24
C TYR A 101 9.33 -1.19 10.62
N ASN A 102 9.29 -0.87 11.93
CA ASN A 102 9.44 0.51 12.40
C ASN A 102 10.85 1.07 12.16
N ASP A 103 11.86 0.22 12.01
CA ASP A 103 13.27 0.61 11.90
C ASP A 103 13.78 0.62 10.46
N VAL A 104 12.90 0.33 9.50
CA VAL A 104 13.22 0.20 8.08
C VAL A 104 12.37 1.11 7.21
N LYS A 105 12.86 1.36 6.00
CA LYS A 105 12.13 2.02 4.91
C LYS A 105 12.26 1.19 3.65
N LEU A 106 11.29 1.33 2.76
CA LEU A 106 11.35 0.74 1.43
C LEU A 106 11.91 1.79 0.47
N ARG A 107 13.10 1.54 -0.09
CA ARG A 107 13.67 2.38 -1.15
C ARG A 107 13.36 1.76 -2.50
N LEU A 108 12.72 2.53 -3.38
CA LEU A 108 12.41 2.15 -4.75
C LEU A 108 13.19 3.02 -5.73
N VAL A 109 13.70 2.42 -6.79
CA VAL A 109 14.23 3.12 -7.96
C VAL A 109 13.12 3.19 -8.99
N VAL A 110 12.59 4.39 -9.23
CA VAL A 110 11.42 4.59 -10.10
C VAL A 110 11.82 5.30 -11.40
N LYS A 111 11.22 4.89 -12.52
CA LYS A 111 11.25 5.65 -13.78
C LYS A 111 10.05 6.56 -13.85
N TYR A 112 10.29 7.82 -14.17
CA TYR A 112 9.26 8.84 -14.37
C TYR A 112 9.62 9.69 -15.59
N GLU A 113 8.63 10.38 -16.13
CA GLU A 113 8.82 11.26 -17.29
C GLU A 113 8.62 12.72 -16.88
N VAL A 114 9.57 13.56 -17.28
CA VAL A 114 9.48 15.03 -17.17
C VAL A 114 9.87 15.63 -18.50
N ASN A 115 9.00 16.46 -19.07
CA ASN A 115 9.24 17.15 -20.35
C ASN A 115 9.65 16.20 -21.50
N GLY A 116 9.00 15.04 -21.60
CA GLY A 116 9.29 14.05 -22.66
C GLY A 116 10.57 13.23 -22.45
N LYS A 117 11.33 13.46 -21.37
CA LYS A 117 12.55 12.72 -21.05
C LYS A 117 12.31 11.77 -19.89
N GLU A 118 12.74 10.52 -20.08
CA GLU A 118 12.74 9.53 -19.00
C GLU A 118 13.88 9.82 -18.04
N GLN A 119 13.54 9.85 -16.75
CA GLN A 119 14.47 10.01 -15.65
C GLN A 119 14.26 8.90 -14.62
N SER A 120 15.26 8.70 -13.77
CA SER A 120 15.19 7.74 -12.67
C SER A 120 15.52 8.44 -11.36
N ALA A 121 14.79 8.11 -10.30
CA ALA A 121 15.03 8.63 -8.96
C ALA A 121 14.79 7.56 -7.90
N ASN A 122 15.43 7.76 -6.74
CA ASN A 122 15.14 6.99 -5.54
C ASN A 122 13.96 7.62 -4.79
N VAL A 123 13.02 6.79 -4.37
CA VAL A 123 11.90 7.19 -3.52
C VAL A 123 11.88 6.30 -2.28
N ASP A 124 11.90 6.93 -1.12
CA ASP A 124 11.82 6.24 0.17
C ASP A 124 10.37 6.26 0.69
N LEU A 125 9.84 5.07 0.96
CA LEU A 125 8.52 4.86 1.54
C LEU A 125 8.66 4.41 2.99
N ILE A 126 7.80 4.93 3.85
CA ILE A 126 7.83 4.69 5.30
C ILE A 126 6.80 3.63 5.65
N TYR A 127 7.14 2.74 6.58
CA TYR A 127 6.23 1.74 7.11
C TYR A 127 4.98 2.38 7.72
N ASP A 128 3.81 1.92 7.27
CA ASP A 128 2.52 2.27 7.85
C ASP A 128 2.16 1.27 8.96
N LYS A 129 2.33 1.70 10.20
CA LYS A 129 2.04 0.89 11.40
C LYS A 129 0.55 0.78 11.74
N PHE A 130 -0.31 1.55 11.08
CA PHE A 130 -1.73 1.66 11.41
C PHE A 130 -2.59 0.77 10.52
N HIS A 131 -2.27 0.68 9.23
CA HIS A 131 -2.93 -0.24 8.30
C HIS A 131 -2.29 -1.62 8.37
N LYS A 132 -3.05 -2.62 8.81
CA LYS A 132 -2.56 -3.98 9.07
C LYS A 132 -3.31 -5.05 8.25
N PRO A 133 -3.21 -5.04 6.91
CA PRO A 133 -3.70 -6.16 6.13
C PRO A 133 -2.96 -7.45 6.52
N LYS A 134 -3.68 -8.57 6.49
CA LYS A 134 -3.22 -9.87 7.00
C LYS A 134 -1.91 -10.33 6.33
N GLU A 135 -1.90 -10.40 5.00
CA GLU A 135 -0.80 -10.97 4.20
C GLU A 135 0.28 -9.95 3.80
N GLU A 136 0.08 -8.67 4.11
CA GLU A 136 0.85 -7.58 3.54
C GLU A 136 1.34 -6.60 4.61
N VAL A 137 2.45 -5.94 4.30
CA VAL A 137 3.01 -4.84 5.05
C VAL A 137 2.98 -3.62 4.15
N ILE A 138 2.41 -2.53 4.64
CA ILE A 138 2.19 -1.33 3.85
C ILE A 138 3.34 -0.35 4.07
N PHE A 139 3.93 0.13 2.99
CA PHE A 139 4.83 1.27 2.98
C PHE A 139 4.22 2.38 2.13
N SER A 140 4.25 3.62 2.60
CA SER A 140 3.71 4.74 1.83
C SER A 140 4.52 6.02 1.98
N THR A 141 4.36 6.91 1.01
CA THR A 141 4.91 8.27 1.06
C THR A 141 4.11 9.21 0.16
N LEU A 142 4.20 10.50 0.43
CA LEU A 142 3.72 11.54 -0.47
C LEU A 142 4.83 11.90 -1.46
N ILE A 143 4.46 12.06 -2.71
CA ILE A 143 5.35 12.51 -3.79
C ILE A 143 4.77 13.76 -4.45
N GLN A 144 5.65 14.49 -5.13
CA GLN A 144 5.25 15.54 -6.08
C GLN A 144 4.29 14.96 -7.14
N PRO A 145 3.49 15.80 -7.81
CA PRO A 145 2.49 15.35 -8.79
C PRO A 145 3.11 14.88 -10.13
N ILE A 146 4.15 14.05 -10.07
CA ILE A 146 4.80 13.41 -11.21
C ILE A 146 4.13 12.07 -11.53
N GLN A 147 4.20 11.66 -12.80
CA GLN A 147 3.73 10.35 -13.22
C GLN A 147 4.87 9.35 -13.23
N ILE A 148 4.81 8.35 -12.35
CA ILE A 148 5.73 7.22 -12.39
C ILE A 148 5.26 6.28 -13.49
N LYS A 149 6.20 5.84 -14.33
CA LYS A 149 5.95 4.86 -15.39
C LYS A 149 6.15 3.44 -14.89
N SER A 150 7.24 3.19 -14.18
CA SER A 150 7.61 1.85 -13.73
C SER A 150 8.61 1.90 -12.58
N ILE A 151 8.86 0.74 -11.99
CA ILE A 151 9.96 0.56 -11.03
C ILE A 151 11.08 -0.24 -11.68
N ILE A 152 12.32 0.20 -11.49
CA ILE A 152 13.53 -0.50 -11.93
C ILE A 152 13.88 -1.58 -10.91
N ASP A 153 14.06 -1.18 -9.66
CA ASP A 153 14.55 -2.02 -8.56
C ASP A 153 14.07 -1.46 -7.21
N GLY A 154 14.33 -2.17 -6.11
CA GLY A 154 14.08 -1.68 -4.76
C GLY A 154 14.59 -2.62 -3.67
N ALA A 155 14.59 -2.13 -2.44
CA ALA A 155 14.96 -2.92 -1.26
C ALA A 155 14.36 -2.33 0.02
N ILE A 156 14.12 -3.18 1.01
CA ILE A 156 13.94 -2.75 2.39
C ILE A 156 15.32 -2.48 2.98
N ILE A 157 15.53 -1.27 3.50
CA ILE A 157 16.80 -0.84 4.09
C ILE A 157 16.57 -0.26 5.47
N LYS A 158 17.60 -0.32 6.33
CA LYS A 158 17.56 0.36 7.63
C LYS A 158 17.42 1.87 7.43
N LYS A 159 16.64 2.53 8.29
CA LYS A 159 16.37 3.96 8.19
C LYS A 159 17.62 4.80 8.25
#